data_AF-A0A924B2H3-F1
#
_entry.id   AF-A0A924B2H3-F1
#
_cell.length_a   1.000
_cell.length_b   1.000
_cell.length_c   1.000
_cell.angle_alpha   90.00
_cell.angle_beta   90.00
_cell.angle_gamma   90.00
#
_symmetry.space_group_name_H-M   'P 1'
#
loop_
_entity.id
_entity.type
_entity.pdbx_description
1 polymer ?
#
loop_
_entity_poly.entity_id
_entity_poly.type
_entity_poly.pdbx_seq_one_letter_code
_entity_poly.pdbx_strand_id
1 'polypeptide(L)'
;MDHRAGGYLTGMSHRTAELRSLELHRMVADRIVLDATIVERAVARVRGWVAGGTVHEAYATAWLDALEGSRADLLTLLVDDSVRAADLRQVTPFAGVISDRDRQDIIRRIGRHAS
;
A
#
# COMPACT_ATOMS: atom_id res chain seq x y z
N MET A 1 -25.73 -34.15 6.14
CA MET A 1 -25.23 -33.70 4.82
C MET A 1 -24.79 -32.26 4.97
N ASP A 2 -23.50 -32.05 4.82
CA ASP A 2 -22.76 -30.81 4.97
C ASP A 2 -22.81 -30.02 3.66
N HIS A 3 -23.04 -28.70 3.71
CA HIS A 3 -22.60 -27.75 2.67
C HIS A 3 -22.53 -26.32 3.23
N ARG A 4 -21.39 -26.03 3.86
CA ARG A 4 -20.60 -24.77 3.80
C ARG A 4 -21.34 -23.46 3.46
N ALA A 5 -21.60 -22.65 4.49
CA ALA A 5 -21.83 -21.19 4.41
C ALA A 5 -20.58 -20.36 4.80
N GLY A 6 -19.37 -20.86 4.54
CA GLY A 6 -18.11 -20.26 5.01
C GLY A 6 -17.31 -19.44 3.98
N GLY A 7 -17.76 -19.33 2.72
CA GLY A 7 -16.95 -18.78 1.61
C GLY A 7 -17.10 -17.27 1.35
N TYR A 8 -18.21 -16.65 1.75
CA TYR A 8 -18.53 -15.27 1.34
C TYR A 8 -17.92 -14.17 2.24
N LEU A 9 -17.57 -14.49 3.49
CA LEU A 9 -17.00 -13.51 4.43
C LEU A 9 -15.54 -13.16 4.12
N THR A 10 -14.78 -14.08 3.50
CA THR A 10 -13.36 -13.89 3.19
C THR A 10 -13.12 -13.06 1.92
N GLY A 11 -13.99 -13.17 0.90
CA GLY A 11 -13.85 -12.36 -0.33
C GLY A 11 -14.22 -10.88 -0.13
N MET A 12 -15.21 -10.62 0.74
CA MET A 12 -15.67 -9.27 1.05
C MET A 12 -14.65 -8.49 1.90
N SER A 13 -13.93 -9.20 2.77
CA SER A 13 -12.83 -8.63 3.56
C SER A 13 -11.60 -8.31 2.70
N HIS A 14 -11.31 -9.13 1.68
CA HIS A 14 -10.20 -8.89 0.76
C HIS A 14 -10.39 -7.60 -0.04
N ARG A 15 -11.55 -7.43 -0.69
CA ARG A 15 -11.85 -6.21 -1.46
C ARG A 15 -11.87 -4.96 -0.57
N THR A 16 -12.39 -5.08 0.65
CA THR A 16 -12.36 -4.00 1.64
C THR A 16 -10.92 -3.64 2.05
N ALA A 17 -10.04 -4.62 2.20
CA ALA A 17 -8.63 -4.41 2.51
C ALA A 17 -7.88 -3.74 1.34
N GLU A 18 -8.16 -4.16 0.10
CA GLU A 18 -7.60 -3.52 -1.11
C GLU A 18 -8.02 -2.05 -1.22
N LEU A 19 -9.31 -1.75 -1.03
CA LEU A 19 -9.82 -0.38 -1.05
C LEU A 19 -9.18 0.49 0.05
N ARG A 20 -8.99 -0.07 1.24
CA ARG A 20 -8.26 0.62 2.33
C ARG A 20 -6.81 0.87 1.97
N SER A 21 -6.14 -0.12 1.38
CA SER A 21 -4.75 0.01 0.94
C SER A 21 -4.61 1.09 -0.12
N LEU A 22 -5.50 1.12 -1.12
CA LEU A 22 -5.52 2.13 -2.16
C LEU A 22 -5.73 3.53 -1.58
N GLU A 23 -6.69 3.71 -0.67
CA GLU A 23 -6.97 5.01 -0.07
C GLU A 23 -5.82 5.50 0.81
N LEU A 24 -5.17 4.60 1.56
CA LEU A 24 -3.94 4.93 2.30
C LEU A 24 -2.83 5.40 1.36
N HIS A 25 -2.65 4.75 0.21
CA HIS A 25 -1.61 5.13 -0.74
C HIS A 25 -1.94 6.42 -1.51
N ARG A 26 -3.22 6.75 -1.73
CA ARG A 26 -3.62 8.10 -2.19
C ARG A 26 -3.19 9.18 -1.21
N MET A 27 -3.41 8.98 0.09
CA MET A 27 -2.93 9.93 1.10
C MET A 27 -1.40 10.01 1.19
N VAL A 28 -0.69 8.92 0.90
CA VAL A 28 0.77 8.94 0.78
C VAL A 28 1.19 9.76 -0.43
N ALA A 29 0.53 9.60 -1.58
CA ALA A 29 0.80 10.37 -2.79
C ALA A 29 0.62 11.87 -2.52
N ASP A 30 -0.48 12.28 -1.88
CA ASP A 30 -0.74 13.67 -1.49
C ASP A 30 0.36 14.21 -0.57
N ARG A 31 0.80 13.41 0.42
CA ARG A 31 1.90 13.81 1.31
C ARG A 31 3.23 13.92 0.58
N ILE A 32 3.54 13.02 -0.36
CA ILE A 32 4.75 13.08 -1.18
C ILE A 32 4.75 14.37 -2.00
N VAL A 33 3.59 14.82 -2.52
CA VAL A 33 3.48 16.11 -3.24
C VAL A 33 3.98 17.28 -2.38
N LEU A 34 3.66 17.26 -1.08
CA LEU A 34 4.01 18.30 -0.11
C LEU A 34 5.40 18.15 0.51
N ASP A 35 5.89 16.92 0.67
CA ASP A 35 7.14 16.59 1.36
C ASP A 35 7.92 15.50 0.60
N ALA A 36 8.97 15.92 -0.12
CA ALA A 36 9.83 15.01 -0.87
C ALA A 36 10.68 14.09 0.02
N THR A 37 10.91 14.44 1.29
CA THR A 37 11.71 13.61 2.22
C THR A 37 11.06 12.26 2.53
N ILE A 38 9.76 12.12 2.22
CA ILE A 38 9.05 10.84 2.33
C ILE A 38 9.65 9.82 1.35
N VAL A 39 9.98 10.24 0.12
CA VAL A 39 10.59 9.37 -0.88
C VAL A 39 11.99 8.97 -0.44
N GLU A 40 12.79 9.91 0.06
CA GLU A 40 14.15 9.62 0.57
C GLU A 40 14.13 8.58 1.70
N ARG A 41 13.21 8.74 2.67
CA ARG A 41 13.01 7.77 3.76
C ARG A 41 12.55 6.41 3.24
N ALA A 42 11.69 6.38 2.23
CA ALA A 42 11.24 5.15 1.59
C ALA A 42 12.42 4.44 0.88
N VAL A 43 13.24 5.17 0.13
CA VAL A 43 14.46 4.63 -0.51
C VAL A 43 15.39 4.01 0.55
N ALA A 44 15.68 4.75 1.63
CA ALA A 44 16.52 4.25 2.71
C ALA A 44 15.97 2.95 3.33
N ARG A 45 14.64 2.87 3.52
CA ARG A 45 13.98 1.67 4.02
C ARG A 45 14.11 0.49 3.06
N VAL A 46 13.87 0.69 1.77
CA VAL A 46 13.97 -0.40 0.78
C VAL A 46 15.41 -0.87 0.62
N ARG A 47 16.39 0.02 0.65
CA ARG A 47 17.81 -0.38 0.69
C ARG A 47 18.13 -1.24 1.92
N GLY A 48 17.54 -0.92 3.06
CA GLY A 48 17.60 -1.77 4.27
C GLY A 48 16.97 -3.15 4.04
N TRP A 49 15.88 -3.25 3.28
CA TRP A 49 15.27 -4.53 2.93
C TRP A 49 16.19 -5.40 2.08
N VAL A 50 16.81 -4.80 1.05
CA VAL A 50 17.76 -5.49 0.17
C VAL A 50 18.97 -5.98 0.98
N ALA A 51 19.58 -5.10 1.78
CA ALA A 51 20.75 -5.46 2.57
C ALA A 51 20.45 -6.54 3.62
N GLY A 52 19.25 -6.51 4.21
CA GLY A 52 18.84 -7.45 5.25
C GLY A 52 18.14 -8.71 4.75
N GLY A 53 17.82 -8.82 3.45
CA GLY A 53 17.02 -9.92 2.91
C GLY A 53 15.63 -10.07 3.57
N THR A 54 15.07 -8.99 4.11
CA THR A 54 13.83 -9.04 4.91
C THR A 54 12.56 -9.05 4.07
N VAL A 55 12.68 -8.64 2.81
CA VAL A 55 11.62 -8.67 1.80
C VAL A 55 12.16 -9.40 0.59
N HIS A 56 11.30 -10.14 -0.11
CA HIS A 56 11.68 -10.84 -1.33
C HIS A 56 12.25 -9.86 -2.37
N GLU A 57 13.36 -10.24 -2.99
CA GLU A 57 14.15 -9.37 -3.89
C GLU A 57 13.29 -8.69 -4.96
N ALA A 58 12.39 -9.45 -5.60
CA ALA A 58 11.47 -8.90 -6.61
C ALA A 58 10.66 -7.68 -6.13
N TYR A 59 10.17 -7.67 -4.89
CA TYR A 59 9.43 -6.53 -4.34
C TYR A 59 10.35 -5.38 -3.98
N ALA A 60 11.52 -5.68 -3.41
CA ALA A 60 12.48 -4.65 -3.04
C ALA A 60 13.02 -3.92 -4.28
N THR A 61 13.35 -4.65 -5.34
CA THR A 61 13.79 -4.09 -6.63
C THR A 61 12.68 -3.28 -7.28
N ALA A 62 11.45 -3.82 -7.37
CA ALA A 62 10.32 -3.08 -7.96
C ALA A 62 10.04 -1.74 -7.24
N TRP A 63 10.19 -1.71 -5.92
CA TRP A 63 10.06 -0.47 -5.17
C TRP A 63 11.22 0.49 -5.37
N LEU A 64 12.47 0.02 -5.42
CA LEU A 64 13.61 0.88 -5.73
C LEU A 64 13.47 1.52 -7.11
N ASP A 65 13.12 0.73 -8.12
CA ASP A 65 12.89 1.23 -9.48
C ASP A 65 11.81 2.33 -9.50
N ALA A 66 10.71 2.14 -8.77
CA ALA A 66 9.64 3.12 -8.67
C ALA A 66 10.06 4.38 -7.90
N LEU A 67 10.86 4.24 -6.83
CA LEU A 67 11.28 5.35 -5.97
C LEU A 67 12.42 6.18 -6.57
N GLU A 68 13.33 5.55 -7.30
CA GLU A 68 14.47 6.19 -7.96
C GLU A 68 14.11 6.69 -9.38
N GLY A 69 12.97 6.23 -9.91
CA GLY A 69 12.38 6.69 -11.16
C GLY A 69 11.74 8.08 -11.07
N SER A 70 10.82 8.37 -12.02
CA SER A 70 10.17 9.68 -12.05
C SER A 70 9.12 9.79 -10.94
N ARG A 71 9.03 10.99 -10.33
CA ARG A 71 8.00 11.26 -9.32
C ARG A 71 6.58 11.08 -9.87
N ALA A 72 6.35 11.38 -11.14
CA ALA A 72 5.04 11.21 -11.76
C ALA A 72 4.64 9.73 -11.86
N ASP A 73 5.59 8.86 -12.22
CA ASP A 73 5.35 7.41 -12.29
C ASP A 73 5.11 6.82 -10.91
N LEU A 74 5.88 7.27 -9.90
CA LEU A 74 5.65 6.87 -8.51
C LEU A 74 4.23 7.25 -8.04
N LEU A 75 3.81 8.50 -8.26
CA LEU A 75 2.47 8.94 -7.85
C LEU A 75 1.37 8.15 -8.58
N THR A 76 1.57 7.86 -9.87
CA THR A 76 0.66 7.03 -10.66
C THR A 76 0.56 5.61 -10.08
N LEU A 77 1.70 4.98 -9.77
CA LEU A 77 1.77 3.65 -9.19
C LEU A 77 1.05 3.56 -7.83
N LEU A 78 1.18 4.59 -6.99
CA LEU A 78 0.56 4.64 -5.66
C LEU A 78 -0.97 4.59 -5.73
N VAL A 79 -1.57 5.14 -6.79
CA VAL A 79 -3.02 5.26 -6.95
C VAL A 79 -3.61 4.32 -8.00
N ASP A 80 -2.78 3.51 -8.65
CA ASP A 80 -3.18 2.53 -9.67
C ASP A 80 -3.98 1.37 -9.03
N ASP A 81 -5.18 1.08 -9.53
CA ASP A 81 -6.04 0.00 -9.02
C ASP A 81 -5.79 -1.36 -9.70
N SER A 82 -4.75 -1.47 -10.55
CA SER A 82 -4.33 -2.72 -11.16
C SER A 82 -3.89 -3.78 -10.15
N VAL A 83 -4.05 -5.06 -10.50
CA VAL A 83 -3.62 -6.20 -9.67
C VAL A 83 -2.14 -6.13 -9.34
N ARG A 84 -1.30 -5.69 -10.29
CA ARG A 84 0.14 -5.54 -10.09
C ARG A 84 0.45 -4.47 -9.04
N ALA A 85 -0.21 -3.32 -9.11
CA ALA A 85 -0.02 -2.26 -8.13
C ALA A 85 -0.58 -2.66 -6.75
N ALA A 86 -1.70 -3.39 -6.73
CA ALA A 86 -2.28 -3.93 -5.50
C ALA A 86 -1.34 -4.92 -4.80
N ASP A 87 -0.71 -5.83 -5.55
CA ASP A 87 0.28 -6.78 -5.03
C ASP A 87 1.49 -6.05 -4.42
N LEU A 88 2.05 -5.08 -5.14
CA LEU A 88 3.18 -4.29 -4.66
C LEU A 88 2.84 -3.49 -3.39
N ARG A 89 1.61 -2.96 -3.28
CA ARG A 89 1.11 -2.26 -2.09
C ARG A 89 0.97 -3.15 -0.84
N GLN A 90 0.94 -4.48 -0.98
CA GLN A 90 0.93 -5.37 0.17
C GLN A 90 2.22 -5.25 1.00
N VAL A 91 3.33 -4.93 0.33
CA VAL A 91 4.65 -4.77 0.96
C VAL A 91 5.14 -3.35 0.73
N THR A 92 4.54 -2.38 1.44
CA THR A 92 4.75 -0.95 1.19
C THR A 92 5.90 -0.34 2.02
N PRO A 93 6.81 0.46 1.43
CA PRO A 93 7.87 1.14 2.16
C PRO A 93 7.37 2.41 2.86
N PHE A 94 6.09 2.76 2.74
CA PHE A 94 5.51 3.97 3.32
C PHE A 94 4.87 3.74 4.70
N ALA A 95 5.18 2.62 5.36
CA ALA A 95 4.78 2.39 6.74
C ALA A 95 5.23 3.55 7.65
N GLY A 96 4.29 4.08 8.44
CA GLY A 96 4.52 5.22 9.34
C GLY A 96 4.41 6.62 8.71
N VAL A 97 4.18 6.74 7.39
CA VAL A 97 3.94 8.06 6.74
C VAL A 97 2.56 8.62 7.10
N ILE A 98 1.56 7.73 7.18
CA ILE A 98 0.20 8.07 7.59
C ILE A 98 0.09 7.90 9.11
N SER A 99 -0.45 8.91 9.79
CA SER A 99 -0.68 8.83 11.24
C SER A 99 -1.67 7.71 11.57
N ASP A 100 -1.54 7.12 12.76
CA ASP A 100 -2.50 6.09 13.19
C ASP A 100 -3.93 6.62 13.22
N ARG A 101 -4.13 7.90 13.56
CA ARG A 101 -5.44 8.55 13.53
C ARG A 101 -6.05 8.53 12.13
N ASP A 102 -5.31 9.03 11.13
CA ASP A 102 -5.77 9.08 9.74
C ASP A 102 -6.05 7.67 9.19
N ARG A 103 -5.20 6.70 9.55
CA ARG A 103 -5.39 5.30 9.19
C ARG A 103 -6.68 4.75 9.78
N GLN A 104 -6.96 4.99 11.06
CA GLN A 104 -8.21 4.55 11.70
C GLN A 104 -9.44 5.22 11.07
N ASP A 105 -9.34 6.48 10.68
CA ASP A 105 -10.45 7.20 10.06
C ASP A 105 -10.79 6.62 8.66
N ILE A 106 -9.79 6.24 7.85
CA ILE A 106 -10.02 5.49 6.60
C ILE A 106 -10.68 4.14 6.85
N ILE A 107 -10.14 3.37 7.81
CA ILE A 107 -10.66 2.03 8.14
C ILE A 107 -12.13 2.10 8.53
N ARG A 108 -12.49 3.09 9.36
CA ARG A 108 -13.86 3.37 9.79
C ARG A 108 -14.75 3.81 8.62
N ARG A 109 -14.27 4.71 7.75
CA ARG A 109 -15.04 5.19 6.60
C ARG A 109 -15.39 4.04 5.66
N ILE A 110 -14.40 3.25 5.25
CA ILE A 110 -14.60 2.15 4.30
C ILE A 110 -15.37 0.98 4.95
N GLY A 111 -15.11 0.69 6.23
CA GLY A 111 -15.81 -0.38 6.97
C GLY A 111 -17.32 -0.15 7.14
N ARG A 112 -17.79 1.11 7.10
CA ARG A 112 -19.22 1.45 7.20
C ARG A 112 -19.97 1.39 5.86
N HIS A 113 -19.28 1.31 4.73
CA HIS A 113 -19.89 1.27 3.39
C HIS A 113 -20.01 -0.15 2.80
N ALA A 114 -19.65 -1.18 3.56
CA ALA A 114 -19.74 -2.59 3.16
C ALA A 114 -20.82 -3.36 3.95
N SER A 115 -21.88 -2.69 4.40
CA SER A 115 -23.09 -3.30 5.00
C SER A 115 -24.28 -3.11 4.10
#